data_AF-A0A090N3U5-F1
#
_entry.id   AF-A0A090N3U5-F1
#
_cell.length_a   1.000
_cell.length_b   1.000
_cell.length_c   1.000
_cell.angle_alpha   90.00
_cell.angle_beta   90.00
_cell.angle_gamma   90.00
#
_symmetry.space_group_name_H-M   'P 1'
#
loop_
_entity.id
_entity.type
_entity.pdbx_description
1 polymer ?
#
loop_
_entity_poly.entity_id
_entity_poly.type
_entity_poly.pdbx_seq_one_letter_code
_entity_poly.pdbx_strand_id
1 'polypeptide(L)'
;MSDIELSLRGTMVSRAPDDRAEELRRAIAACRARGLMRATAWACEQLCGMEEVGDGTSTPRAAGRRARADEDGMDVATTPSASVIEIGEDDDVYLLAKSYFDLGEYRRCAHALRNATAPLPAFLREYATFLAGEKSKGQSCAFGGANVDGGGDGVDSTQTPSIGARKIGPDPSAGTNVELESLNEWLQAQDASGSKDGFLTFLHGIVCRESGQHGHAKALLAEACRKYPLNWSAWQALIPLLTSEGEEQALDLPREHWVYRWFIGVFQLEMQKNKESLETFVAMGREFPQSKLLLGHMAEAHYNLREFDEAQEIYKDIRDIDPYRIDGMDNYSNVLYVKDSFAELSHLAHHMVGTDKYTPETCCVIGNYYSLKSMHAKAVVYFKRALKLNPRYLSAWTLMGHEYVEMKNPAAAIDAYRHAVDINPRDYRAWYGLGQTYEILQMPYYALYYYQQAVKLRPSDPRMWCAMGQCYESDQLRMFTSAIRCYQRAVANDEREGIALSKLATLHREKNEKAAAHYYLLNLKRLDEESSGSVDSNEKIDALEFLAQFYKKEGRYDEAEQACVRLLDAPGAAKHAAKALLREIHSQRF
;
A
#
# COMPACT_ATOMS: atom_id res chain seq x y z
N MET A 1 -5.15 29.84 -17.13
CA MET A 1 -5.48 29.88 -18.57
C MET A 1 -4.38 30.65 -19.27
N SER A 2 -3.83 30.07 -20.36
CA SER A 2 -2.75 30.53 -21.26
C SER A 2 -1.42 30.88 -20.56
N ASP A 3 -0.40 30.02 -20.50
CA ASP A 3 0.42 29.60 -21.66
C ASP A 3 1.11 28.23 -21.49
N ILE A 4 0.71 27.43 -20.50
CA ILE A 4 1.30 26.08 -20.25
C ILE A 4 0.61 24.99 -21.10
N GLU A 5 -0.60 25.22 -21.62
CA GLU A 5 -1.36 24.25 -22.42
C GLU A 5 -0.88 24.08 -23.87
N LEU A 6 0.03 24.94 -24.36
CA LEU A 6 0.44 24.96 -25.77
C LEU A 6 1.77 24.25 -26.08
N SER A 7 2.56 23.88 -25.07
CA SER A 7 3.85 23.18 -25.27
C SER A 7 3.72 21.64 -25.26
N LEU A 8 2.61 21.10 -24.72
CA LEU A 8 2.35 19.65 -24.66
C LEU A 8 1.55 19.11 -25.86
N ARG A 9 1.25 19.93 -26.87
CA ARG A 9 0.50 19.54 -28.08
C ARG A 9 1.39 19.11 -29.27
N GLY A 10 2.70 19.00 -29.08
CA GLY A 10 3.61 18.47 -30.09
C GLY A 10 3.76 16.95 -29.99
N THR A 11 3.14 16.23 -30.93
CA THR A 11 3.42 14.82 -31.27
C THR A 11 3.18 13.75 -30.20
N MET A 12 1.96 13.67 -29.65
CA MET A 12 1.40 12.36 -29.34
C MET A 12 0.50 11.96 -30.51
N VAL A 13 0.99 11.09 -31.39
CA VAL A 13 0.11 10.29 -32.24
C VAL A 13 -0.66 9.41 -31.26
N SER A 14 -1.85 9.85 -30.82
CA SER A 14 -2.74 8.99 -30.06
C SER A 14 -3.15 7.86 -30.99
N ARG A 15 -2.50 6.70 -30.88
CA ARG A 15 -3.02 5.45 -31.46
C ARG A 15 -4.49 5.34 -31.05
N ALA A 16 -5.35 5.05 -32.02
CA ALA A 16 -6.79 5.05 -31.81
C ALA A 16 -7.14 4.05 -30.69
N PRO A 17 -8.25 4.24 -29.95
CA PRO A 17 -8.69 3.30 -28.92
C PRO A 17 -8.81 1.85 -29.45
N ASP A 18 -9.16 1.69 -30.73
CA ASP A 18 -9.22 0.41 -31.43
C ASP A 18 -7.86 -0.32 -31.51
N ASP A 19 -6.76 0.40 -31.73
CA ASP A 19 -5.40 -0.17 -31.83
C ASP A 19 -4.96 -0.76 -30.48
N ARG A 20 -5.32 -0.09 -29.38
CA ARG A 20 -4.98 -0.52 -28.01
C ARG A 20 -5.77 -1.77 -27.59
N ALA A 21 -7.04 -1.82 -27.96
CA ALA A 21 -7.87 -3.00 -27.71
C ALA A 21 -7.32 -4.24 -28.44
N GLU A 22 -6.83 -4.08 -29.66
CA GLU A 22 -6.17 -5.17 -30.40
C GLU A 22 -4.81 -5.56 -29.80
N GLU A 23 -4.01 -4.58 -29.36
CA GLU A 23 -2.77 -4.82 -28.60
C GLU A 23 -3.03 -5.67 -27.34
N LEU A 24 -4.05 -5.29 -26.55
CA LEU A 24 -4.47 -6.01 -25.36
C LEU A 24 -4.93 -7.44 -25.67
N ARG A 25 -5.74 -7.64 -26.73
CA ARG A 25 -6.18 -8.99 -27.14
C ARG A 25 -5.01 -9.89 -27.53
N ARG A 26 -4.05 -9.36 -28.30
CA ARG A 26 -2.81 -10.10 -28.63
C ARG A 26 -2.01 -10.43 -27.37
N ALA A 27 -1.92 -9.49 -26.42
CA ALA A 27 -1.22 -9.74 -25.17
C ALA A 27 -1.89 -10.75 -24.25
N ILE A 28 -3.22 -10.74 -24.18
CA ILE A 28 -4.01 -11.74 -23.47
C ILE A 28 -3.68 -13.14 -24.02
N ALA A 29 -3.68 -13.32 -25.34
CA ALA A 29 -3.34 -14.60 -25.96
C ALA A 29 -1.90 -15.04 -25.63
N ALA A 30 -0.93 -14.14 -25.78
CA ALA A 30 0.49 -14.44 -25.52
C ALA A 30 0.79 -14.77 -24.06
N CYS A 31 0.21 -14.04 -23.10
CA CYS A 31 0.37 -14.26 -21.66
C CYS A 31 -0.36 -15.53 -21.21
N ARG A 32 -1.57 -15.79 -21.74
CA ARG A 32 -2.35 -16.98 -21.41
C ARG A 32 -1.68 -18.27 -21.88
N ALA A 33 -1.13 -18.28 -23.09
CA ALA A 33 -0.34 -19.41 -23.60
C ALA A 33 0.86 -19.70 -22.66
N ARG A 34 1.46 -18.67 -22.09
CA ARG A 34 2.59 -18.77 -21.17
C ARG A 34 2.20 -19.06 -19.71
N GLY A 35 0.92 -19.16 -19.38
CA GLY A 35 0.45 -19.41 -18.01
C GLY A 35 0.56 -18.20 -17.07
N LEU A 36 0.77 -16.99 -17.59
CA LEU A 36 0.87 -15.75 -16.82
C LEU A 36 -0.52 -15.21 -16.48
N MET A 37 -1.21 -15.87 -15.56
CA MET A 37 -2.63 -15.59 -15.26
C MET A 37 -2.88 -14.18 -14.71
N ARG A 38 -2.00 -13.65 -13.86
CA ARG A 38 -2.15 -12.28 -13.31
C ARG A 38 -2.03 -11.20 -14.38
N ALA A 39 -1.04 -11.32 -15.27
CA ALA A 39 -0.87 -10.38 -16.39
C ALA A 39 -2.04 -10.49 -17.37
N THR A 40 -2.56 -11.71 -17.58
CA THR A 40 -3.75 -11.95 -18.41
C THR A 40 -5.00 -11.32 -17.81
N ALA A 41 -5.25 -11.53 -16.51
CA ALA A 41 -6.38 -10.94 -15.79
C ALA A 41 -6.33 -9.41 -15.83
N TRP A 42 -5.17 -8.81 -15.55
CA TRP A 42 -4.97 -7.38 -15.64
C TRP A 42 -5.29 -6.83 -17.04
N ALA A 43 -4.76 -7.46 -18.10
CA ALA A 43 -5.00 -7.04 -19.48
C ALA A 43 -6.48 -7.18 -19.88
N CYS A 44 -7.16 -8.24 -19.42
CA CYS A 44 -8.61 -8.41 -19.61
C CYS A 44 -9.41 -7.32 -18.89
N GLU A 45 -9.07 -7.01 -17.64
CA GLU A 45 -9.75 -5.95 -16.87
C GLU A 45 -9.60 -4.60 -17.57
N GLN A 46 -8.42 -4.28 -18.10
CA GLN A 46 -8.22 -3.04 -18.85
C GLN A 46 -8.99 -3.04 -20.16
N LEU A 47 -9.03 -4.17 -20.89
CA LEU A 47 -9.79 -4.29 -22.13
C LEU A 47 -11.29 -4.07 -21.90
N CYS A 48 -11.87 -4.71 -20.87
CA CYS A 48 -13.26 -4.49 -20.49
C CYS A 48 -13.49 -3.06 -19.97
N GLY A 49 -12.50 -2.47 -19.29
CA GLY A 49 -12.56 -1.11 -18.77
C GLY A 49 -12.59 -0.01 -19.83
N MET A 50 -12.24 -0.33 -21.09
CA MET A 50 -12.28 0.59 -22.24
C MET A 50 -13.65 0.66 -22.93
N GLU A 51 -14.53 -0.31 -22.73
CA GLU A 51 -15.82 -0.34 -23.42
C GLU A 51 -16.75 0.73 -22.82
N GLU A 52 -17.13 1.73 -23.61
CA GLU A 52 -18.24 2.60 -23.26
C GLU A 52 -19.52 1.75 -23.27
N VAL A 53 -20.17 1.61 -22.11
CA VAL A 53 -21.57 1.17 -22.07
C VAL A 53 -22.41 2.26 -22.74
N GLY A 54 -22.57 2.10 -24.06
CA GLY A 54 -23.36 2.96 -24.93
C GLY A 54 -24.42 2.14 -25.66
N ASP A 55 -25.65 2.26 -25.16
CA ASP A 55 -26.95 1.91 -25.72
C ASP A 55 -27.33 0.45 -26.00
N GLY A 56 -28.47 0.08 -25.42
CA GLY A 56 -29.15 -1.19 -25.64
C GLY A 56 -29.42 -1.48 -27.11
N THR A 57 -28.55 -2.28 -27.71
CA THR A 57 -28.93 -3.28 -28.69
C THR A 57 -28.12 -4.54 -28.42
N SER A 58 -28.70 -5.43 -27.63
CA SER A 58 -28.33 -6.83 -27.66
C SER A 58 -28.52 -7.36 -29.07
N THR A 59 -27.43 -7.45 -29.83
CA THR A 59 -27.31 -8.48 -30.85
C THR A 59 -26.08 -9.32 -30.51
N PRO A 60 -26.21 -10.65 -30.35
CA PRO A 60 -25.04 -11.49 -30.20
C PRO A 60 -24.29 -11.44 -31.52
N ARG A 61 -23.04 -10.93 -31.53
CA ARG A 61 -22.16 -11.05 -32.71
C ARG A 61 -21.93 -12.52 -32.97
N ALA A 62 -22.73 -13.03 -33.90
CA ALA A 62 -22.74 -14.40 -34.36
C ALA A 62 -21.34 -14.79 -34.86
N ALA A 63 -20.91 -15.96 -34.38
CA ALA A 63 -19.88 -16.75 -35.02
C ALA A 63 -20.19 -16.93 -36.52
N GLY A 64 -19.15 -16.82 -37.35
CA GLY A 64 -19.18 -17.28 -38.73
C GLY A 64 -19.00 -16.19 -39.78
N ARG A 65 -17.75 -15.92 -40.15
CA ARG A 65 -17.44 -15.65 -41.56
C ARG A 65 -16.27 -16.53 -42.00
N ARG A 66 -16.64 -17.45 -42.90
CA ARG A 66 -15.77 -18.33 -43.67
C ARG A 66 -14.73 -17.54 -44.45
N ALA A 67 -13.54 -18.13 -44.54
CA ALA A 67 -12.50 -17.79 -45.49
C ALA A 67 -13.03 -17.69 -46.92
N ARG A 68 -12.62 -16.64 -47.63
CA ARG A 68 -12.48 -16.65 -49.08
C ARG A 68 -11.05 -16.21 -49.40
N ALA A 69 -10.34 -17.10 -50.05
CA ALA A 69 -9.13 -16.81 -50.78
C ALA A 69 -9.46 -15.87 -51.93
N ASP A 70 -8.61 -14.87 -52.16
CA ASP A 70 -8.27 -14.37 -53.48
C ASP A 70 -6.84 -13.84 -53.41
N GLU A 71 -6.01 -14.38 -54.29
CA GLU A 71 -4.65 -13.95 -54.59
C GLU A 71 -4.71 -12.61 -55.33
N ASP A 72 -3.89 -11.63 -54.92
CA ASP A 72 -3.14 -10.78 -55.85
C ASP A 72 -2.16 -9.88 -55.09
N GLY A 73 -0.92 -9.85 -55.58
CA GLY A 73 0.22 -9.24 -54.91
C GLY A 73 0.31 -7.72 -55.04
N MET A 74 0.89 -7.09 -54.02
CA MET A 74 1.63 -5.84 -54.15
C MET A 74 2.59 -5.68 -52.95
N ASP A 75 3.87 -5.49 -53.25
CA ASP A 75 4.95 -5.23 -52.28
C ASP A 75 4.68 -3.96 -51.46
N VAL A 76 4.64 -4.08 -50.12
CA VAL A 76 4.77 -2.95 -49.20
C VAL A 76 5.70 -3.33 -48.04
N ALA A 77 6.74 -2.50 -47.91
CA ALA A 77 7.80 -2.43 -46.91
C ALA A 77 7.57 -3.11 -45.55
N THR A 78 8.54 -3.95 -45.21
CA THR A 78 8.78 -4.67 -43.96
C THR A 78 8.78 -3.75 -42.73
N THR A 79 7.76 -3.88 -41.90
CA THR A 79 7.85 -3.60 -40.45
C THR A 79 8.01 -4.94 -39.73
N PRO A 80 8.82 -5.06 -38.66
CA PRO A 80 8.96 -6.33 -37.97
C PRO A 80 7.66 -6.61 -37.21
N SER A 81 6.79 -7.43 -37.78
CA SER A 81 5.62 -7.95 -37.07
C SER A 81 6.12 -8.84 -35.94
N ALA A 82 5.90 -8.44 -34.70
CA ALA A 82 5.96 -9.38 -33.58
C ALA A 82 4.95 -10.49 -33.87
N SER A 83 5.47 -11.69 -34.13
CA SER A 83 4.74 -12.88 -34.54
C SER A 83 3.46 -13.04 -33.73
N VAL A 84 2.31 -13.02 -34.42
CA VAL A 84 1.13 -13.75 -33.95
C VAL A 84 1.65 -15.14 -33.62
N ILE A 85 1.51 -15.54 -32.37
CA ILE A 85 1.88 -16.89 -31.96
C ILE A 85 0.82 -17.77 -32.60
N GLU A 86 1.09 -18.22 -33.83
CA GLU A 86 0.52 -19.43 -34.35
C GLU A 86 1.03 -20.53 -33.44
N ILE A 87 0.26 -20.82 -32.39
CA ILE A 87 0.30 -22.12 -31.76
C ILE A 87 -0.10 -23.03 -32.92
N GLY A 88 0.88 -23.67 -33.56
CA GLY A 88 0.55 -24.74 -34.49
C GLY A 88 -0.36 -25.66 -33.71
N GLU A 89 -1.58 -25.87 -34.21
CA GLU A 89 -2.63 -26.68 -33.56
C GLU A 89 -2.20 -28.15 -33.35
N ASP A 90 -0.94 -28.49 -33.67
CA ASP A 90 -0.35 -29.82 -33.79
C ASP A 90 0.73 -30.17 -32.74
N ASP A 91 1.02 -29.33 -31.72
CA ASP A 91 1.92 -29.73 -30.62
C ASP A 91 1.15 -30.34 -29.42
N ASP A 92 0.76 -31.60 -29.59
CA ASP A 92 0.08 -32.42 -28.57
C ASP A 92 0.82 -32.40 -27.22
N VAL A 93 2.16 -32.31 -27.26
CA VAL A 93 3.00 -32.31 -26.05
C VAL A 93 2.86 -31.00 -25.30
N TYR A 94 2.82 -29.88 -26.00
CA TYR A 94 2.57 -28.57 -25.39
C TYR A 94 1.17 -28.47 -24.80
N LEU A 95 0.13 -28.91 -25.51
CA LEU A 95 -1.25 -28.89 -24.99
C LEU A 95 -1.38 -29.75 -23.72
N LEU A 96 -0.79 -30.94 -23.72
CA LEU A 96 -0.74 -31.81 -22.55
C LEU A 96 0.00 -31.13 -21.38
N ALA A 97 1.17 -30.55 -21.63
CA ALA A 97 1.92 -29.86 -20.60
C ALA A 97 1.18 -28.64 -20.03
N LYS A 98 0.52 -27.86 -20.90
CA LYS A 98 -0.30 -26.71 -20.50
C LYS A 98 -1.49 -27.15 -19.65
N SER A 99 -2.10 -28.30 -19.96
CA SER A 99 -3.16 -28.86 -19.12
C SER A 99 -2.64 -29.24 -17.72
N TYR A 100 -1.46 -29.87 -17.61
CA TYR A 100 -0.82 -30.13 -16.31
C TYR A 100 -0.49 -28.84 -15.56
N PHE A 101 -0.06 -27.79 -16.28
CA PHE A 101 0.19 -26.48 -15.70
C PHE A 101 -1.08 -25.88 -15.08
N ASP A 102 -2.19 -25.93 -15.81
CA ASP A 102 -3.48 -25.37 -15.37
C ASP A 102 -4.08 -26.15 -14.19
N LEU A 103 -3.76 -27.43 -14.07
CA LEU A 103 -4.09 -28.25 -12.89
C LEU A 103 -3.15 -27.99 -11.68
N GLY A 104 -2.11 -27.17 -11.83
CA GLY A 104 -1.11 -26.91 -10.79
C GLY A 104 -0.11 -28.05 -10.55
N GLU A 105 0.00 -28.98 -11.51
CA GLU A 105 0.96 -30.09 -11.52
C GLU A 105 2.28 -29.68 -12.19
N TYR A 106 2.93 -28.65 -11.64
CA TYR A 106 4.04 -27.96 -12.30
C TYR A 106 5.24 -28.86 -12.65
N ARG A 107 5.61 -29.83 -11.80
CA ARG A 107 6.70 -30.77 -12.10
C ARG A 107 6.39 -31.69 -13.30
N ARG A 108 5.12 -32.09 -13.47
CA ARG A 108 4.68 -32.90 -14.61
C ARG A 108 4.69 -32.09 -15.90
N CYS A 109 4.25 -30.83 -15.84
CA CYS A 109 4.39 -29.88 -16.94
C CYS A 109 5.86 -29.74 -17.37
N ALA A 110 6.76 -29.47 -16.42
CA ALA A 110 8.19 -29.33 -16.72
C ALA A 110 8.80 -30.61 -17.34
N HIS A 111 8.43 -31.79 -16.82
CA HIS A 111 8.89 -33.07 -17.35
C HIS A 111 8.38 -33.38 -18.77
N ALA A 112 7.12 -33.01 -19.07
CA ALA A 112 6.54 -33.17 -20.40
C ALA A 112 7.30 -32.34 -21.44
N LEU A 113 7.74 -31.12 -21.08
CA LEU A 113 8.43 -30.18 -21.97
C LEU A 113 9.96 -30.30 -21.95
N ARG A 114 10.54 -31.34 -21.34
CA ARG A 114 12.00 -31.48 -21.14
C ARG A 114 12.85 -31.34 -22.42
N ASN A 115 12.31 -31.78 -23.56
CA ASN A 115 13.01 -31.75 -24.85
C ASN A 115 12.63 -30.53 -25.71
N ALA A 116 11.73 -29.67 -25.23
CA ALA A 116 11.25 -28.56 -26.02
C ALA A 116 12.30 -27.44 -26.12
N THR A 117 12.57 -27.00 -27.35
CA THR A 117 13.54 -25.93 -27.66
C THR A 117 12.87 -24.66 -28.16
N ALA A 118 11.60 -24.73 -28.57
CA ALA A 118 10.84 -23.56 -29.02
C ALA A 118 10.62 -22.55 -27.87
N PRO A 119 10.60 -21.23 -28.13
CA PRO A 119 10.55 -20.20 -27.08
C PRO A 119 9.36 -20.32 -26.12
N LEU A 120 8.17 -20.63 -26.64
CA LEU A 120 6.95 -20.73 -25.83
C LEU A 120 6.95 -21.96 -24.91
N PRO A 121 7.15 -23.21 -25.40
CA PRO A 121 7.33 -24.38 -24.54
C PRO A 121 8.51 -24.28 -23.58
N ALA A 122 9.65 -23.72 -24.02
CA ALA A 122 10.82 -23.53 -23.16
C ALA A 122 10.49 -22.59 -21.99
N PHE A 123 9.81 -21.46 -22.26
CA PHE A 123 9.34 -20.57 -21.20
C PHE A 123 8.41 -21.30 -20.22
N LEU A 124 7.40 -22.02 -20.73
CA LEU A 124 6.42 -22.70 -19.88
C LEU A 124 7.07 -23.78 -19.00
N ARG A 125 8.07 -24.49 -19.53
CA ARG A 125 8.87 -25.45 -18.75
C ARG A 125 9.56 -24.77 -17.58
N GLU A 126 10.37 -23.75 -17.85
CA GLU A 126 11.17 -23.11 -16.80
C GLU A 126 10.30 -22.35 -15.80
N TYR A 127 9.20 -21.75 -16.26
CA TYR A 127 8.23 -21.12 -15.38
C TYR A 127 7.52 -22.14 -14.48
N ALA A 128 7.18 -23.33 -15.00
CA ALA A 128 6.65 -24.42 -14.19
C ALA A 128 7.68 -24.93 -13.16
N THR A 129 8.94 -25.08 -13.54
CA THR A 129 10.03 -25.43 -12.61
C THR A 129 10.13 -24.41 -11.47
N PHE A 130 10.12 -23.12 -11.81
CA PHE A 130 10.13 -22.03 -10.83
C PHE A 130 8.94 -22.12 -9.86
N LEU A 131 7.71 -22.28 -10.37
CA LEU A 131 6.49 -22.39 -9.55
C LEU A 131 6.45 -23.67 -8.70
N ALA A 132 6.99 -24.79 -9.19
CA ALA A 132 7.13 -26.01 -8.41
C ALA A 132 8.01 -25.80 -7.18
N GLY A 133 9.09 -25.04 -7.36
CA GLY A 133 9.99 -24.62 -6.30
C GLY A 133 9.32 -23.69 -5.28
N GLU A 134 8.59 -22.67 -5.74
CA GLU A 134 7.83 -21.75 -4.85
C GLU A 134 6.74 -22.49 -4.07
N LYS A 135 6.03 -23.43 -4.71
CA LYS A 135 5.03 -24.28 -4.03
C LYS A 135 5.66 -25.14 -2.94
N SER A 136 6.85 -25.70 -3.19
CA SER A 136 7.58 -26.51 -2.22
C SER A 136 8.07 -25.66 -1.04
N LYS A 137 8.61 -24.45 -1.33
CA LYS A 137 8.99 -23.45 -0.32
C LYS A 137 7.80 -23.08 0.57
N GLY A 138 6.65 -22.77 -0.02
CA GLY A 138 5.44 -22.42 0.74
C GLY A 138 4.98 -23.54 1.69
N GLN A 139 5.06 -24.80 1.27
CA GLN A 139 4.74 -25.95 2.12
C GLN A 139 5.75 -26.10 3.27
N SER A 140 7.06 -26.02 3.00
CA SER A 140 8.09 -26.10 4.03
C SER A 140 7.97 -24.99 5.08
N CYS A 141 7.70 -23.75 4.66
CA CYS A 141 7.47 -22.63 5.58
C CYS A 141 6.22 -22.83 6.44
N ALA A 142 5.15 -23.42 5.89
CA ALA A 142 3.92 -23.70 6.63
C ALA A 142 4.10 -24.76 7.75
N PHE A 143 4.98 -25.76 7.53
CA PHE A 143 5.28 -26.79 8.54
C PHE A 143 6.33 -26.34 9.57
N GLY A 144 7.30 -25.50 9.19
CA GLY A 144 8.32 -24.97 10.12
C GLY A 144 7.76 -24.09 11.24
N GLY A 145 6.61 -23.45 11.02
CA GLY A 145 5.89 -22.65 12.01
C GLY A 145 4.96 -23.43 12.96
N ALA A 146 4.84 -24.76 12.80
CA ALA A 146 3.90 -25.58 13.58
C ALA A 146 4.39 -25.99 14.97
N ASN A 147 5.61 -25.62 15.38
CA ASN A 147 6.18 -26.01 16.67
C ASN A 147 6.04 -24.99 17.82
N VAL A 148 5.18 -23.96 17.66
CA VAL A 148 4.79 -23.08 18.77
C VAL A 148 3.27 -23.03 18.83
N ASP A 149 2.70 -23.94 19.62
CA ASP A 149 1.39 -23.89 20.30
C ASP A 149 0.75 -25.29 20.37
N GLY A 150 1.32 -26.13 21.24
CA GLY A 150 0.66 -27.33 21.77
C GLY A 150 0.00 -27.02 23.11
N GLY A 151 -1.10 -26.25 23.09
CA GLY A 151 -1.99 -26.08 24.24
C GLY A 151 -3.16 -27.05 24.12
N GLY A 152 -3.10 -28.16 24.84
CA GLY A 152 -4.17 -29.16 24.94
C GLY A 152 -3.96 -30.08 26.13
N ASP A 153 -4.69 -29.76 27.21
CA ASP A 153 -5.20 -30.61 28.29
C ASP A 153 -4.42 -31.86 28.72
N GLY A 154 -4.02 -31.87 30.00
CA GLY A 154 -3.32 -32.98 30.62
C GLY A 154 -4.19 -34.21 30.85
N VAL A 155 -3.56 -35.39 30.78
CA VAL A 155 -3.63 -36.49 31.76
C VAL A 155 -2.41 -37.41 31.55
N ASP A 156 -1.63 -37.53 32.63
CA ASP A 156 -0.76 -38.62 33.13
C ASP A 156 0.10 -39.57 32.25
N SER A 157 1.30 -39.77 32.84
CA SER A 157 2.08 -41.02 32.99
C SER A 157 3.07 -41.47 31.90
N THR A 158 4.34 -41.28 32.26
CA THR A 158 5.46 -42.24 32.16
C THR A 158 5.58 -43.13 30.92
N GLN A 159 6.52 -42.79 30.04
CA GLN A 159 7.61 -43.68 29.58
C GLN A 159 8.53 -42.92 28.62
N THR A 160 9.78 -42.73 29.01
CA THR A 160 10.88 -42.39 28.10
C THR A 160 11.27 -43.64 27.29
N PRO A 161 11.57 -43.46 26.00
CA PRO A 161 12.87 -43.95 25.56
C PRO A 161 13.63 -42.88 24.77
N SER A 162 14.89 -42.73 25.17
CA SER A 162 15.92 -41.96 24.51
C SER A 162 16.17 -42.46 23.08
N ILE A 163 15.86 -41.63 22.08
CA ILE A 163 16.45 -41.71 20.74
C ILE A 163 16.98 -40.32 20.42
N GLY A 164 18.25 -40.26 20.01
CA GLY A 164 19.10 -39.07 20.02
C GLY A 164 18.46 -37.84 19.39
N ALA A 165 18.36 -36.78 20.18
CA ALA A 165 18.05 -35.43 19.74
C ALA A 165 19.16 -34.92 18.82
N ARG A 166 19.02 -35.19 17.52
CA ARG A 166 19.69 -34.39 16.49
C ARG A 166 19.02 -33.02 16.59
N LYS A 167 19.72 -32.04 17.19
CA LYS A 167 19.37 -30.62 17.08
C LYS A 167 19.42 -30.27 15.59
N ILE A 168 18.30 -30.45 14.90
CA ILE A 168 18.07 -29.82 13.61
C ILE A 168 17.73 -28.38 13.97
N GLY A 169 18.78 -27.52 13.98
CA GLY A 169 18.54 -26.09 13.89
C GLY A 169 17.74 -25.79 12.62
N PRO A 170 17.03 -24.65 12.54
CA PRO A 170 16.31 -24.30 11.32
C PRO A 170 17.29 -24.34 10.16
N ASP A 171 17.04 -25.22 9.18
CA ASP A 171 17.85 -25.29 7.97
C ASP A 171 17.84 -23.90 7.32
N PRO A 172 19.01 -23.29 7.04
CA PRO A 172 19.07 -21.98 6.36
C PRO A 172 18.49 -22.04 4.93
N SER A 173 18.23 -23.24 4.40
CA SER A 173 17.53 -23.49 3.13
C SER A 173 16.01 -23.56 3.26
N ALA A 174 15.42 -23.49 4.47
CA ALA A 174 13.99 -23.66 4.70
C ALA A 174 13.10 -22.50 4.16
N GLY A 175 13.71 -21.51 3.50
CA GLY A 175 13.02 -20.35 2.91
C GLY A 175 13.45 -20.00 1.49
N THR A 176 14.32 -20.78 0.85
CA THR A 176 14.79 -20.53 -0.52
C THR A 176 14.24 -21.58 -1.48
N ASN A 177 13.98 -21.16 -2.71
CA ASN A 177 13.51 -22.05 -3.75
C ASN A 177 14.72 -22.83 -4.30
N VAL A 178 14.66 -24.16 -4.17
CA VAL A 178 15.76 -25.10 -4.50
C VAL A 178 16.11 -25.07 -5.99
N GLU A 179 15.19 -24.66 -6.85
CA GLU A 179 15.39 -24.63 -8.30
C GLU A 179 16.01 -23.31 -8.80
N LEU A 180 16.27 -22.32 -7.93
CA LEU A 180 16.74 -21.00 -8.38
C LEU A 180 18.13 -21.03 -9.02
N GLU A 181 19.06 -21.83 -8.47
CA GLU A 181 20.43 -21.90 -8.98
C GLU A 181 20.47 -22.52 -10.39
N SER A 182 19.80 -23.67 -10.56
CA SER A 182 19.70 -24.36 -11.85
C SER A 182 18.99 -23.51 -12.92
N LEU A 183 17.92 -22.81 -12.54
CA LEU A 183 17.22 -21.88 -13.41
C LEU A 183 18.10 -20.69 -13.82
N ASN A 184 18.84 -20.12 -12.87
CA ASN A 184 19.70 -18.98 -13.14
C ASN A 184 20.85 -19.35 -14.10
N GLU A 185 21.49 -20.51 -13.92
CA GLU A 185 22.52 -21.00 -14.84
C GLU A 185 21.99 -21.20 -16.25
N TRP A 186 20.82 -21.84 -16.40
CA TRP A 186 20.21 -22.08 -17.70
C TRP A 186 19.83 -20.74 -18.39
N LEU A 187 19.24 -19.81 -17.65
CA LEU A 187 18.86 -18.51 -18.18
C LEU A 187 20.09 -17.69 -18.57
N GLN A 188 21.18 -17.72 -17.81
CA GLN A 188 22.44 -17.04 -18.19
C GLN A 188 23.06 -17.64 -19.46
N ALA A 189 23.01 -18.97 -19.64
CA ALA A 189 23.47 -19.59 -20.88
C ALA A 189 22.68 -19.12 -22.12
N GLN A 190 21.38 -18.80 -21.96
CA GLN A 190 20.55 -18.21 -23.00
C GLN A 190 20.83 -16.73 -23.25
N ASP A 191 21.44 -15.99 -22.31
CA ASP A 191 21.90 -14.61 -22.57
C ASP A 191 23.04 -14.61 -23.58
N ALA A 192 23.99 -15.54 -23.43
CA ALA A 192 25.15 -15.66 -24.31
C ALA A 192 24.78 -16.04 -25.76
N SER A 193 23.63 -16.69 -25.96
CA SER A 193 23.15 -17.08 -27.30
C SER A 193 22.36 -15.98 -28.01
N GLY A 194 22.02 -14.87 -27.34
CA GLY A 194 21.23 -13.78 -27.90
C GLY A 194 19.76 -14.10 -28.16
N SER A 195 19.27 -15.25 -27.67
CA SER A 195 17.94 -15.81 -28.01
C SER A 195 16.81 -15.41 -27.06
N LYS A 196 17.00 -14.45 -26.15
CA LYS A 196 15.99 -14.13 -25.12
C LYS A 196 14.84 -13.26 -25.61
N ASP A 197 13.69 -13.89 -25.75
CA ASP A 197 12.37 -13.24 -25.83
C ASP A 197 12.07 -12.45 -24.53
N GLY A 198 11.22 -11.43 -24.61
CA GLY A 198 10.86 -10.55 -23.49
C GLY A 198 10.33 -11.31 -22.27
N PHE A 199 9.65 -12.44 -22.49
CA PHE A 199 9.17 -13.31 -21.42
C PHE A 199 10.29 -14.07 -20.71
N LEU A 200 11.32 -14.56 -21.43
CA LEU A 200 12.47 -15.21 -20.81
C LEU A 200 13.31 -14.21 -20.02
N THR A 201 13.46 -12.98 -20.53
CA THR A 201 14.11 -11.90 -19.78
C THR A 201 13.32 -11.56 -18.51
N PHE A 202 11.98 -11.56 -18.57
CA PHE A 202 11.13 -11.41 -17.38
C PHE A 202 11.34 -12.53 -16.34
N LEU A 203 11.36 -13.80 -16.78
CA LEU A 203 11.61 -14.93 -15.87
C LEU A 203 12.99 -14.83 -15.21
N HIS A 204 14.02 -14.45 -15.98
CA HIS A 204 15.36 -14.20 -15.46
C HIS A 204 15.36 -13.09 -14.41
N GLY A 205 14.66 -11.99 -14.67
CA GLY A 205 14.50 -10.90 -13.70
C GLY A 205 13.86 -11.36 -12.37
N ILE A 206 12.84 -12.24 -12.42
CA ILE A 206 12.23 -12.79 -11.20
C ILE A 206 13.19 -13.72 -10.47
N VAL A 207 13.85 -14.64 -11.18
CA VAL A 207 14.81 -15.58 -10.57
C VAL A 207 15.91 -14.80 -9.87
N CYS A 208 16.53 -13.81 -10.55
CA CYS A 208 17.55 -12.95 -9.94
C CYS A 208 17.01 -12.19 -8.72
N ARG A 209 15.75 -11.74 -8.75
CA ARG A 209 15.12 -11.05 -7.62
C ARG A 209 14.99 -11.95 -6.40
N GLU A 210 14.49 -13.18 -6.57
CA GLU A 210 14.34 -14.13 -5.47
C GLU A 210 15.70 -14.68 -4.99
N SER A 211 16.72 -14.69 -5.86
CA SER A 211 18.12 -14.97 -5.49
C SER A 211 18.84 -13.80 -4.79
N GLY A 212 18.17 -12.65 -4.55
CA GLY A 212 18.75 -11.50 -3.86
C GLY A 212 19.63 -10.58 -4.72
N GLN A 213 19.74 -10.84 -6.03
CA GLN A 213 20.52 -10.03 -6.97
C GLN A 213 19.70 -8.82 -7.47
N HIS A 214 19.30 -7.94 -6.55
CA HIS A 214 18.35 -6.85 -6.84
C HIS A 214 18.81 -5.89 -7.95
N GLY A 215 20.10 -5.57 -8.03
CA GLY A 215 20.63 -4.67 -9.07
C GLY A 215 20.51 -5.25 -10.47
N HIS A 216 20.87 -6.54 -10.64
CA HIS A 216 20.75 -7.23 -11.93
C HIS A 216 19.28 -7.47 -12.31
N ALA A 217 18.45 -7.83 -11.32
CA ALA A 217 17.00 -8.00 -11.51
C ALA A 217 16.32 -6.73 -12.03
N LYS A 218 16.70 -5.53 -11.53
CA LYS A 218 16.18 -4.25 -12.03
C LYS A 218 16.44 -4.08 -13.53
N ALA A 219 17.68 -4.29 -13.96
CA ALA A 219 18.07 -4.13 -15.36
C ALA A 219 17.34 -5.12 -16.28
N LEU A 220 17.25 -6.39 -15.88
CA LEU A 220 16.54 -7.43 -16.64
C LEU A 220 15.04 -7.16 -16.72
N LEU A 221 14.40 -6.72 -15.63
CA LEU A 221 12.97 -6.40 -15.64
C LEU A 221 12.68 -5.16 -16.49
N ALA A 222 13.54 -4.13 -16.47
CA ALA A 222 13.42 -2.99 -17.36
C ALA A 222 13.56 -3.40 -18.84
N GLU A 223 14.53 -4.26 -19.16
CA GLU A 223 14.70 -4.82 -20.50
C GLU A 223 13.47 -5.64 -20.93
N ALA A 224 12.89 -6.43 -20.03
CA ALA A 224 11.68 -7.21 -20.28
C ALA A 224 10.48 -6.29 -20.59
N CYS A 225 10.33 -5.20 -19.84
CA CYS A 225 9.31 -4.19 -20.07
C CYS A 225 9.48 -3.52 -21.44
N ARG A 226 10.72 -3.26 -21.88
CA ARG A 226 11.01 -2.70 -23.22
C ARG A 226 10.71 -3.69 -24.33
N LYS A 227 11.11 -4.95 -24.18
CA LYS A 227 10.85 -6.02 -25.16
C LYS A 227 9.37 -6.34 -25.30
N TYR A 228 8.64 -6.34 -24.18
CA TYR A 228 7.22 -6.66 -24.16
C TYR A 228 6.44 -5.84 -23.11
N PRO A 229 6.01 -4.60 -23.45
CA PRO A 229 5.40 -3.67 -22.51
C PRO A 229 4.08 -4.15 -21.90
N LEU A 230 3.31 -5.02 -22.57
CA LEU A 230 1.98 -5.44 -22.10
C LEU A 230 2.03 -6.57 -21.06
N ASN A 231 3.22 -7.08 -20.71
CA ASN A 231 3.34 -8.00 -19.58
C ASN A 231 3.35 -7.21 -18.26
N TRP A 232 2.17 -6.92 -17.72
CA TRP A 232 2.02 -6.17 -16.45
C TRP A 232 2.80 -6.77 -15.28
N SER A 233 2.96 -8.10 -15.26
CA SER A 233 3.68 -8.77 -14.17
C SER A 233 5.17 -8.37 -14.10
N ALA A 234 5.78 -7.96 -15.22
CA ALA A 234 7.14 -7.43 -15.24
C ALA A 234 7.23 -6.06 -14.54
N TRP A 235 6.28 -5.16 -14.82
CA TRP A 235 6.18 -3.86 -14.17
C TRP A 235 5.90 -4.00 -12.68
N GLN A 236 4.94 -4.85 -12.31
CA GLN A 236 4.62 -5.14 -10.91
C GLN A 236 5.82 -5.74 -10.15
N ALA A 237 6.65 -6.54 -10.83
CA ALA A 237 7.87 -7.09 -10.23
C ALA A 237 8.99 -6.05 -10.06
N LEU A 238 9.01 -5.02 -10.90
CA LEU A 238 9.99 -3.94 -10.89
C LEU A 238 9.73 -2.91 -9.79
N ILE A 239 8.46 -2.55 -9.53
CA ILE A 239 8.07 -1.48 -8.59
C ILE A 239 8.71 -1.63 -7.20
N PRO A 240 8.69 -2.80 -6.53
CA PRO A 240 9.30 -2.95 -5.20
C PRO A 240 10.83 -2.77 -5.19
N LEU A 241 11.49 -2.96 -6.35
CA LEU A 241 12.94 -2.82 -6.45
C LEU A 241 13.36 -1.34 -6.51
N LEU A 242 12.56 -0.49 -7.12
CA LEU A 242 12.88 0.92 -7.34
C LEU A 242 12.76 1.70 -6.03
N THR A 243 13.86 1.88 -5.30
CA THR A 243 13.86 2.35 -3.89
C THR A 243 13.92 3.86 -3.73
N SER A 244 14.52 4.54 -4.70
CA SER A 244 14.70 5.98 -4.69
C SER A 244 13.90 6.62 -5.81
N GLU A 245 13.50 7.86 -5.60
CA GLU A 245 13.01 8.72 -6.68
C GLU A 245 14.11 8.94 -7.74
N GLY A 246 13.72 8.92 -9.01
CA GLY A 246 14.63 9.11 -10.13
C GLY A 246 15.35 7.83 -10.59
N GLU A 247 15.24 6.72 -9.87
CA GLU A 247 15.74 5.42 -10.36
C GLU A 247 15.01 5.00 -11.64
N GLU A 248 13.71 5.29 -11.73
CA GLU A 248 12.93 5.07 -12.94
C GLU A 248 13.45 5.87 -14.13
N GLN A 249 14.07 7.04 -13.87
CA GLN A 249 14.62 7.90 -14.92
C GLN A 249 15.95 7.38 -15.45
N ALA A 250 16.72 6.68 -14.62
CA ALA A 250 17.99 6.08 -15.02
C ALA A 250 17.81 4.78 -15.83
N LEU A 251 16.62 4.18 -15.79
CA LEU A 251 16.30 2.97 -16.54
C LEU A 251 15.79 3.29 -17.96
N ASP A 252 16.18 2.45 -18.91
CA ASP A 252 15.69 2.47 -20.29
C ASP A 252 14.29 1.82 -20.36
N LEU A 253 13.27 2.55 -19.91
CA LEU A 253 11.87 2.13 -19.92
C LEU A 253 11.13 2.65 -21.17
N PRO A 254 10.14 1.92 -21.71
CA PRO A 254 9.36 2.35 -22.88
C PRO A 254 8.38 3.49 -22.54
N ARG A 255 8.88 4.73 -22.40
CA ARG A 255 8.12 5.91 -21.93
C ARG A 255 6.99 6.35 -22.86
N GLU A 256 7.12 6.06 -24.14
CA GLU A 256 6.12 6.40 -25.15
C GLU A 256 4.88 5.49 -25.08
N HIS A 257 5.02 4.30 -24.48
CA HIS A 257 3.95 3.33 -24.38
C HIS A 257 2.96 3.71 -23.26
N TRP A 258 1.66 3.59 -23.51
CA TRP A 258 0.63 4.02 -22.56
C TRP A 258 0.67 3.26 -21.22
N VAL A 259 1.11 2.00 -21.20
CA VAL A 259 1.33 1.21 -19.97
C VAL A 259 2.38 1.84 -19.04
N TYR A 260 3.30 2.65 -19.57
CA TYR A 260 4.25 3.38 -18.73
C TYR A 260 3.52 4.36 -17.80
N ARG A 261 2.40 4.97 -18.24
CA ARG A 261 1.60 5.86 -17.37
C ARG A 261 0.96 5.09 -16.21
N TRP A 262 0.50 3.87 -16.46
CA TRP A 262 0.02 2.95 -15.41
C TRP A 262 1.12 2.63 -14.41
N PHE A 263 2.30 2.28 -14.90
CA PHE A 263 3.46 2.03 -14.05
C PHE A 263 3.80 3.26 -13.19
N ILE A 264 3.84 4.46 -13.76
CA ILE A 264 4.14 5.69 -13.01
C ILE A 264 3.08 5.98 -11.94
N GLY A 265 1.79 5.84 -12.27
CA GLY A 265 0.72 6.06 -11.30
C GLY A 265 0.84 5.13 -10.08
N VAL A 266 1.06 3.82 -10.30
CA VAL A 266 1.25 2.84 -9.22
C VAL A 266 2.57 3.05 -8.48
N PHE A 267 3.64 3.38 -9.19
CA PHE A 267 4.95 3.69 -8.59
C PHE A 267 4.89 4.93 -7.68
N GLN A 268 4.20 5.99 -8.11
CA GLN A 268 3.96 7.18 -7.29
C GLN A 268 3.16 6.86 -6.03
N LEU A 269 2.17 5.96 -6.12
CA LEU A 269 1.37 5.50 -4.98
C LEU A 269 2.25 4.80 -3.92
N GLU A 270 3.11 3.87 -4.36
CA GLU A 270 4.10 3.20 -3.51
C GLU A 270 5.12 4.17 -2.90
N MET A 271 5.52 5.20 -3.66
CA MET A 271 6.38 6.30 -3.22
C MET A 271 5.68 7.33 -2.34
N GLN A 272 4.41 7.10 -1.96
CA GLN A 272 3.62 7.98 -1.11
C GLN A 272 3.33 9.36 -1.72
N LYS A 273 3.49 9.51 -3.05
CA LYS A 273 3.13 10.71 -3.83
C LYS A 273 1.68 10.66 -4.27
N ASN A 274 0.78 10.57 -3.29
CA ASN A 274 -0.63 10.26 -3.52
C ASN A 274 -1.36 11.32 -4.37
N LYS A 275 -0.99 12.60 -4.27
CA LYS A 275 -1.60 13.67 -5.10
C LYS A 275 -1.26 13.53 -6.58
N GLU A 276 0.03 13.38 -6.90
CA GLU A 276 0.51 13.18 -8.29
C GLU A 276 -0.04 11.89 -8.90
N SER A 277 -0.10 10.83 -8.08
CA SER A 277 -0.66 9.54 -8.45
C SER A 277 -2.15 9.67 -8.81
N LEU A 278 -2.92 10.39 -7.99
CA LEU A 278 -4.34 10.65 -8.22
C LEU A 278 -4.58 11.49 -9.49
N GLU A 279 -3.80 12.52 -9.74
CA GLU A 279 -3.86 13.30 -10.99
C GLU A 279 -3.61 12.41 -12.22
N THR A 280 -2.63 11.50 -12.13
CA THR A 280 -2.32 10.53 -13.17
C THR A 280 -3.48 9.55 -13.40
N PHE A 281 -4.08 9.03 -12.32
CA PHE A 281 -5.22 8.11 -12.42
C PHE A 281 -6.47 8.78 -12.97
N VAL A 282 -6.78 10.02 -12.55
CA VAL A 282 -7.90 10.80 -13.10
C VAL A 282 -7.72 11.07 -14.59
N ALA A 283 -6.49 11.38 -15.04
CA ALA A 283 -6.19 11.54 -16.46
C ALA A 283 -6.42 10.24 -17.25
N MET A 284 -6.04 9.08 -16.68
CA MET A 284 -6.28 7.76 -17.27
C MET A 284 -7.75 7.33 -17.25
N GLY A 285 -8.56 7.85 -16.31
CA GLY A 285 -9.99 7.54 -16.23
C GLY A 285 -10.78 7.93 -17.48
N ARG A 286 -10.29 8.89 -18.28
CA ARG A 286 -10.88 9.21 -19.59
C ARG A 286 -10.67 8.12 -20.63
N GLU A 287 -9.57 7.38 -20.52
CA GLU A 287 -9.20 6.31 -21.45
C GLU A 287 -9.74 4.94 -20.99
N PHE A 288 -9.94 4.77 -19.68
CA PHE A 288 -10.39 3.52 -19.05
C PHE A 288 -11.53 3.81 -18.03
N PRO A 289 -12.70 4.28 -18.49
CA PRO A 289 -13.77 4.76 -17.61
C PRO A 289 -14.35 3.69 -16.69
N GLN A 290 -14.33 2.41 -17.10
CA GLN A 290 -14.90 1.31 -16.32
C GLN A 290 -13.85 0.43 -15.64
N SER A 291 -12.58 0.86 -15.61
CA SER A 291 -11.51 0.06 -14.99
C SER A 291 -11.64 0.06 -13.47
N LYS A 292 -12.09 -1.07 -12.92
CA LYS A 292 -12.25 -1.29 -11.47
C LYS A 292 -10.91 -1.22 -10.72
N LEU A 293 -9.83 -1.66 -11.37
CA LEU A 293 -8.48 -1.56 -10.82
C LEU A 293 -8.06 -0.09 -10.67
N LEU A 294 -8.39 0.75 -11.66
CA LEU A 294 -8.12 2.19 -11.59
C LEU A 294 -8.85 2.83 -10.42
N LEU A 295 -10.15 2.54 -10.29
CA LEU A 295 -10.95 3.00 -9.16
C LEU A 295 -10.36 2.54 -7.82
N GLY A 296 -9.90 1.28 -7.74
CA GLY A 296 -9.25 0.75 -6.54
C GLY A 296 -7.98 1.50 -6.14
N HIS A 297 -7.14 1.86 -7.11
CA HIS A 297 -5.94 2.68 -6.85
C HIS A 297 -6.27 4.14 -6.51
N MET A 298 -7.32 4.71 -7.11
CA MET A 298 -7.82 6.04 -6.72
C MET A 298 -8.34 6.03 -5.28
N ALA A 299 -9.10 5.02 -4.88
CA ALA A 299 -9.58 4.85 -3.51
C ALA A 299 -8.41 4.69 -2.51
N GLU A 300 -7.37 3.96 -2.89
CA GLU A 300 -6.14 3.83 -2.08
C GLU A 300 -5.40 5.17 -1.95
N ALA A 301 -5.33 5.97 -3.02
CA ALA A 301 -4.74 7.31 -2.98
C ALA A 301 -5.53 8.24 -2.05
N HIS A 302 -6.87 8.26 -2.14
CA HIS A 302 -7.74 9.02 -1.23
C HIS A 302 -7.59 8.55 0.23
N TYR A 303 -7.53 7.24 0.47
CA TYR A 303 -7.27 6.67 1.80
C TYR A 303 -5.93 7.18 2.35
N ASN A 304 -4.88 7.17 1.53
CA ASN A 304 -3.56 7.66 1.92
C ASN A 304 -3.52 9.17 2.20
N LEU A 305 -4.36 9.96 1.52
CA LEU A 305 -4.59 11.39 1.74
C LEU A 305 -5.53 11.70 2.93
N ARG A 306 -6.09 10.67 3.57
CA ARG A 306 -7.10 10.78 4.66
C ARG A 306 -8.42 11.40 4.23
N GLU A 307 -8.77 11.23 2.96
CA GLU A 307 -10.05 11.56 2.35
C GLU A 307 -10.93 10.29 2.44
N PHE A 308 -11.35 9.96 3.66
CA PHE A 308 -12.01 8.68 3.96
C PHE A 308 -13.45 8.60 3.45
N ASP A 309 -14.11 9.74 3.28
CA ASP A 309 -15.46 9.81 2.72
C ASP A 309 -15.42 9.49 1.23
N GLU A 310 -14.53 10.15 0.49
CA GLU A 310 -14.29 9.92 -0.93
C GLU A 310 -13.84 8.47 -1.19
N ALA A 311 -12.88 7.97 -0.40
CA ALA A 311 -12.42 6.58 -0.52
C ALA A 311 -13.56 5.57 -0.27
N GLN A 312 -14.43 5.82 0.72
CA GLN A 312 -15.56 4.95 1.03
C GLN A 312 -16.54 4.87 -0.15
N GLU A 313 -16.92 6.02 -0.73
CA GLU A 313 -17.88 6.05 -1.83
C GLU A 313 -17.34 5.32 -3.06
N ILE A 314 -16.06 5.52 -3.41
CA ILE A 314 -15.44 4.77 -4.52
C ILE A 314 -15.44 3.26 -4.24
N TYR A 315 -15.15 2.82 -3.01
CA TYR A 315 -15.22 1.39 -2.68
C TYR A 315 -16.65 0.83 -2.71
N LYS A 316 -17.67 1.64 -2.37
CA LYS A 316 -19.07 1.25 -2.54
C LYS A 316 -19.40 1.07 -4.02
N ASP A 317 -19.01 2.02 -4.86
CA ASP A 317 -19.20 1.93 -6.32
C ASP A 317 -18.52 0.69 -6.91
N ILE A 318 -17.28 0.39 -6.50
CA ILE A 318 -16.57 -0.83 -6.94
C ILE A 318 -17.35 -2.09 -6.59
N ARG A 319 -17.95 -2.16 -5.39
CA ARG A 319 -18.72 -3.32 -4.94
C ARG A 319 -20.06 -3.44 -5.65
N ASP A 320 -20.70 -2.32 -6.00
CA ASP A 320 -21.94 -2.34 -6.76
C ASP A 320 -21.71 -2.80 -8.21
N ILE A 321 -20.56 -2.41 -8.80
CA ILE A 321 -20.15 -2.86 -10.14
C ILE A 321 -19.66 -4.33 -10.12
N ASP A 322 -18.92 -4.74 -9.08
CA ASP A 322 -18.35 -6.09 -8.95
C ASP A 322 -18.48 -6.64 -7.52
N PRO A 323 -19.64 -7.26 -7.20
CA PRO A 323 -19.91 -7.75 -5.86
C PRO A 323 -18.90 -8.78 -5.36
N TYR A 324 -18.33 -9.59 -6.25
CA TYR A 324 -17.46 -10.71 -5.89
C TYR A 324 -15.98 -10.35 -5.87
N ARG A 325 -15.62 -9.09 -6.10
CA ARG A 325 -14.23 -8.64 -6.03
C ARG A 325 -13.71 -8.70 -4.60
N ILE A 326 -12.60 -9.43 -4.41
CA ILE A 326 -11.89 -9.54 -3.13
C ILE A 326 -10.72 -8.56 -3.06
N ASP A 327 -10.09 -8.31 -4.20
CA ASP A 327 -8.90 -7.46 -4.32
C ASP A 327 -9.17 -6.01 -3.88
N GLY A 328 -8.43 -5.53 -2.89
CA GLY A 328 -8.53 -4.17 -2.32
C GLY A 328 -9.60 -3.99 -1.24
N MET A 329 -10.33 -5.05 -0.87
CA MET A 329 -11.35 -4.98 0.20
C MET A 329 -10.73 -4.91 1.61
N ASP A 330 -9.48 -5.31 1.77
CA ASP A 330 -8.68 -5.08 2.96
C ASP A 330 -8.50 -3.57 3.22
N ASN A 331 -8.15 -2.79 2.19
CA ASN A 331 -8.08 -1.33 2.26
C ASN A 331 -9.44 -0.71 2.57
N TYR A 332 -10.51 -1.18 1.94
CA TYR A 332 -11.87 -0.72 2.28
C TYR A 332 -12.23 -1.02 3.74
N SER A 333 -11.87 -2.20 4.27
CA SER A 333 -12.09 -2.52 5.68
C SER A 333 -11.29 -1.62 6.62
N ASN A 334 -10.09 -1.17 6.23
CA ASN A 334 -9.32 -0.19 6.98
C ASN A 334 -10.00 1.18 6.99
N VAL A 335 -10.60 1.62 5.87
CA VAL A 335 -11.40 2.84 5.79
C VAL A 335 -12.59 2.76 6.77
N LEU A 336 -13.35 1.65 6.72
CA LEU A 336 -14.50 1.45 7.60
C LEU A 336 -14.12 1.37 9.07
N TYR A 337 -12.97 0.76 9.38
CA TYR A 337 -12.43 0.70 10.75
C TYR A 337 -12.10 2.10 11.27
N VAL A 338 -11.41 2.93 10.48
CA VAL A 338 -11.07 4.30 10.87
C VAL A 338 -12.31 5.19 11.05
N LYS A 339 -13.37 4.94 10.27
CA LYS A 339 -14.66 5.64 10.39
C LYS A 339 -15.57 5.10 11.50
N ASP A 340 -15.17 4.04 12.19
CA ASP A 340 -15.98 3.35 13.21
C ASP A 340 -17.35 2.86 12.69
N SER A 341 -17.42 2.52 11.40
CA SER A 341 -18.64 2.07 10.71
C SER A 341 -18.88 0.58 10.94
N PHE A 342 -19.26 0.19 12.16
CA PHE A 342 -19.44 -1.22 12.55
C PHE A 342 -20.43 -2.00 11.67
N ALA A 343 -21.58 -1.40 11.33
CA ALA A 343 -22.62 -2.07 10.54
C ALA A 343 -22.15 -2.41 9.11
N GLU A 344 -21.52 -1.46 8.43
CA GLU A 344 -20.98 -1.66 7.08
C GLU A 344 -19.82 -2.68 7.09
N LEU A 345 -18.94 -2.61 8.09
CA LEU A 345 -17.82 -3.55 8.22
C LEU A 345 -18.29 -4.97 8.51
N SER A 346 -19.33 -5.13 9.34
CA SER A 346 -19.95 -6.44 9.60
C SER A 346 -20.56 -7.02 8.32
N HIS A 347 -21.31 -6.21 7.56
CA HIS A 347 -21.89 -6.63 6.29
C HIS A 347 -20.80 -7.05 5.29
N LEU A 348 -19.73 -6.26 5.17
CA LEU A 348 -18.57 -6.60 4.34
C LEU A 348 -17.95 -7.94 4.78
N ALA A 349 -17.66 -8.13 6.07
CA ALA A 349 -17.05 -9.35 6.56
C ALA A 349 -17.90 -10.59 6.28
N HIS A 350 -19.22 -10.52 6.47
CA HIS A 350 -20.13 -11.62 6.16
C HIS A 350 -20.19 -11.92 4.66
N HIS A 351 -20.24 -10.89 3.82
CA HIS A 351 -20.24 -11.04 2.37
C HIS A 351 -18.95 -11.71 1.87
N MET A 352 -17.78 -11.23 2.34
CA MET A 352 -16.47 -11.76 1.96
C MET A 352 -16.30 -13.24 2.32
N VAL A 353 -16.78 -13.65 3.49
CA VAL A 353 -16.80 -15.06 3.90
C VAL A 353 -17.67 -15.92 2.99
N GLY A 354 -18.77 -15.35 2.47
CA GLY A 354 -19.67 -16.01 1.52
C GLY A 354 -19.05 -16.19 0.13
N THR A 355 -18.23 -15.23 -0.31
CA THR A 355 -17.51 -15.29 -1.61
C THR A 355 -16.31 -16.23 -1.55
N ASP A 356 -15.32 -15.93 -0.72
CA ASP A 356 -14.17 -16.81 -0.48
C ASP A 356 -13.60 -16.59 0.93
N LYS A 357 -13.61 -17.67 1.70
CA LYS A 357 -13.17 -17.70 3.08
C LYS A 357 -11.65 -17.82 3.23
N TYR A 358 -10.96 -18.41 2.25
CA TYR A 358 -9.56 -18.82 2.38
C TYR A 358 -8.60 -17.88 1.65
N THR A 359 -8.90 -16.58 1.67
CA THR A 359 -8.02 -15.53 1.13
C THR A 359 -7.41 -14.68 2.26
N PRO A 360 -6.16 -14.19 2.10
CA PRO A 360 -5.55 -13.26 3.05
C PRO A 360 -6.38 -12.00 3.27
N GLU A 361 -6.96 -11.46 2.20
CA GLU A 361 -7.78 -10.24 2.21
C GLU A 361 -9.01 -10.44 3.09
N THR A 362 -9.78 -11.51 2.88
CA THR A 362 -10.96 -11.84 3.70
C THR A 362 -10.59 -12.04 5.17
N CYS A 363 -9.46 -12.71 5.44
CA CYS A 363 -8.97 -12.88 6.81
C CYS A 363 -8.64 -11.54 7.48
N CYS A 364 -8.07 -10.58 6.75
CA CYS A 364 -7.82 -9.23 7.27
C CYS A 364 -9.10 -8.44 7.51
N VAL A 365 -10.08 -8.51 6.61
CA VAL A 365 -11.41 -7.89 6.80
C VAL A 365 -12.08 -8.41 8.08
N ILE A 366 -12.05 -9.73 8.30
CA ILE A 366 -12.59 -10.35 9.51
C ILE A 366 -11.78 -9.95 10.75
N GLY A 367 -10.45 -9.84 10.62
CA GLY A 367 -9.56 -9.33 11.66
C GLY A 367 -9.98 -7.93 12.12
N ASN A 368 -10.16 -7.01 11.18
CA ASN A 368 -10.63 -5.65 11.43
C ASN A 368 -12.03 -5.63 12.06
N TYR A 369 -12.94 -6.49 11.60
CA TYR A 369 -14.26 -6.63 12.23
C TYR A 369 -14.18 -7.06 13.70
N TYR A 370 -13.34 -8.05 14.03
CA TYR A 370 -13.15 -8.47 15.43
C TYR A 370 -12.40 -7.44 16.27
N SER A 371 -11.46 -6.71 15.66
CA SER A 371 -10.76 -5.59 16.29
C SER A 371 -11.73 -4.49 16.70
N LEU A 372 -12.63 -4.09 15.79
CA LEU A 372 -13.67 -3.09 16.07
C LEU A 372 -14.66 -3.55 17.16
N LYS A 373 -14.86 -4.87 17.29
CA LYS A 373 -15.62 -5.50 18.39
C LYS A 373 -14.81 -5.60 19.71
N SER A 374 -13.60 -5.06 19.76
CA SER A 374 -12.64 -5.17 20.88
C SER A 374 -12.25 -6.60 21.25
N MET A 375 -12.38 -7.55 20.31
CA MET A 375 -11.98 -8.95 20.48
C MET A 375 -10.59 -9.19 19.89
N HIS A 376 -9.58 -8.48 20.41
CA HIS A 376 -8.22 -8.44 19.88
C HIS A 376 -7.56 -9.81 19.73
N ALA A 377 -7.75 -10.71 20.70
CA ALA A 377 -7.22 -12.08 20.62
C ALA A 377 -7.77 -12.86 19.41
N LYS A 378 -9.04 -12.66 19.05
CA LYS A 378 -9.64 -13.28 17.86
C LYS A 378 -9.13 -12.61 16.58
N ALA A 379 -9.00 -11.29 16.57
CA ALA A 379 -8.43 -10.56 15.44
C ALA A 379 -7.04 -11.08 15.08
N VAL A 380 -6.17 -11.25 16.07
CA VAL A 380 -4.81 -11.83 15.91
C VAL A 380 -4.85 -13.24 15.32
N VAL A 381 -5.80 -14.09 15.72
CA VAL A 381 -5.95 -15.43 15.13
C VAL A 381 -6.27 -15.35 13.63
N TYR A 382 -7.11 -14.40 13.21
CA TYR A 382 -7.43 -14.19 11.80
C TYR A 382 -6.26 -13.58 11.03
N PHE A 383 -5.53 -12.62 11.59
CA PHE A 383 -4.29 -12.11 10.97
C PHE A 383 -3.23 -13.20 10.84
N LYS A 384 -3.02 -14.04 11.86
CA LYS A 384 -2.14 -15.22 11.76
C LYS A 384 -2.61 -16.19 10.66
N ARG A 385 -3.92 -16.36 10.45
CA ARG A 385 -4.44 -17.17 9.33
C ARG A 385 -4.14 -16.53 7.97
N ALA A 386 -4.29 -15.21 7.83
CA ALA A 386 -3.89 -14.49 6.63
C ALA A 386 -2.41 -14.72 6.30
N LEU A 387 -1.54 -14.66 7.33
CA LEU A 387 -0.10 -14.89 7.19
C LEU A 387 0.26 -16.34 6.87
N LYS A 388 -0.54 -17.33 7.30
CA LYS A 388 -0.38 -18.73 6.87
C LYS A 388 -0.70 -18.92 5.39
N LEU A 389 -1.67 -18.17 4.86
CA LEU A 389 -2.04 -18.21 3.45
C LEU A 389 -1.00 -17.47 2.59
N ASN A 390 -0.55 -16.30 3.04
CA ASN A 390 0.50 -15.53 2.40
C ASN A 390 1.44 -14.89 3.44
N PRO A 391 2.64 -15.45 3.67
CA PRO A 391 3.60 -14.92 4.64
C PRO A 391 4.12 -13.51 4.31
N ARG A 392 4.09 -13.12 3.03
CA ARG A 392 4.55 -11.81 2.55
C ARG A 392 3.44 -10.74 2.54
N TYR A 393 2.28 -11.04 3.12
CA TYR A 393 1.17 -10.10 3.14
C TYR A 393 1.39 -9.02 4.21
N LEU A 394 1.74 -7.82 3.74
CA LEU A 394 2.22 -6.70 4.55
C LEU A 394 1.18 -6.17 5.54
N SER A 395 -0.07 -5.98 5.09
CA SER A 395 -1.14 -5.41 5.91
C SER A 395 -1.48 -6.28 7.13
N ALA A 396 -1.41 -7.60 7.01
CA ALA A 396 -1.65 -8.50 8.14
C ALA A 396 -0.57 -8.36 9.23
N TRP A 397 0.71 -8.15 8.88
CA TRP A 397 1.77 -7.97 9.87
C TRP A 397 1.60 -6.66 10.66
N THR A 398 1.28 -5.57 9.97
CA THR A 398 1.08 -4.26 10.62
C THR A 398 -0.17 -4.24 11.50
N LEU A 399 -1.29 -4.77 11.01
CA LEU A 399 -2.53 -4.86 11.79
C LEU A 399 -2.38 -5.79 13.00
N MET A 400 -1.70 -6.93 12.83
CA MET A 400 -1.39 -7.81 13.97
C MET A 400 -0.52 -7.11 15.03
N GLY A 401 0.41 -6.26 14.61
CA GLY A 401 1.18 -5.40 15.52
C GLY A 401 0.29 -4.46 16.34
N HIS A 402 -0.68 -3.79 15.70
CA HIS A 402 -1.63 -2.91 16.40
C HIS A 402 -2.44 -3.69 17.44
N GLU A 403 -2.96 -4.88 17.10
CA GLU A 403 -3.70 -5.71 18.05
C GLU A 403 -2.84 -6.14 19.26
N TYR A 404 -1.55 -6.42 19.06
CA TYR A 404 -0.66 -6.74 20.17
C TYR A 404 -0.40 -5.54 21.08
N VAL A 405 -0.35 -4.32 20.53
CA VAL A 405 -0.25 -3.08 21.32
C VAL A 405 -1.51 -2.92 22.19
N GLU A 406 -2.71 -3.10 21.63
CA GLU A 406 -3.98 -3.04 22.37
C GLU A 406 -4.08 -4.11 23.47
N MET A 407 -3.55 -5.30 23.21
CA MET A 407 -3.45 -6.37 24.22
C MET A 407 -2.32 -6.14 25.25
N LYS A 408 -1.59 -5.01 25.18
CA LYS A 408 -0.46 -4.68 26.06
C LYS A 408 0.68 -5.71 26.00
N ASN A 409 0.90 -6.32 24.84
CA ASN A 409 2.03 -7.20 24.56
C ASN A 409 3.00 -6.54 23.57
N PRO A 410 3.85 -5.59 24.04
CA PRO A 410 4.75 -4.84 23.17
C PRO A 410 5.85 -5.71 22.54
N ALA A 411 6.24 -6.83 23.17
CA ALA A 411 7.26 -7.72 22.61
C ALA A 411 6.81 -8.37 21.30
N ALA A 412 5.60 -8.96 21.30
CA ALA A 412 5.02 -9.54 20.09
C ALA A 412 4.68 -8.49 19.03
N ALA A 413 4.31 -7.28 19.45
CA ALA A 413 4.08 -6.15 18.53
C ALA A 413 5.37 -5.75 17.79
N ILE A 414 6.50 -5.64 18.51
CA ILE A 414 7.80 -5.32 17.91
C ILE A 414 8.18 -6.36 16.87
N ASP A 415 8.04 -7.65 17.17
CA ASP A 415 8.37 -8.72 16.21
C ASP A 415 7.49 -8.63 14.96
N ALA A 416 6.18 -8.38 15.12
CA ALA A 416 5.26 -8.23 14.01
C ALA A 416 5.62 -7.03 13.11
N TYR A 417 5.92 -5.87 13.69
CA TYR A 417 6.31 -4.70 12.89
C TYR A 417 7.69 -4.85 12.24
N ARG A 418 8.65 -5.54 12.89
CA ARG A 418 9.96 -5.82 12.27
C ARG A 418 9.80 -6.67 11.03
N HIS A 419 8.96 -7.72 11.08
CA HIS A 419 8.62 -8.50 9.89
C HIS A 419 7.95 -7.65 8.80
N ALA A 420 7.06 -6.72 9.15
CA ALA A 420 6.48 -5.80 8.18
C ALA A 420 7.54 -4.93 7.48
N VAL A 421 8.49 -4.38 8.26
CA VAL A 421 9.61 -3.59 7.74
C VAL A 421 10.54 -4.43 6.84
N ASP A 422 10.83 -5.67 7.22
CA ASP A 422 11.67 -6.58 6.43
C ASP A 422 11.02 -6.91 5.06
N ILE A 423 9.68 -6.99 5.01
CA ILE A 423 8.94 -7.22 3.76
C ILE A 423 8.90 -5.97 2.89
N ASN A 424 8.48 -4.83 3.46
CA ASN A 424 8.43 -3.56 2.77
C ASN A 424 8.94 -2.43 3.68
N PRO A 425 10.20 -1.98 3.49
CA PRO A 425 10.76 -0.87 4.24
C PRO A 425 10.06 0.47 4.03
N ARG A 426 9.16 0.59 3.04
CA ARG A 426 8.44 1.83 2.72
C ARG A 426 7.11 1.97 3.44
N ASP A 427 6.67 0.94 4.17
CA ASP A 427 5.45 1.08 4.96
C ASP A 427 5.72 1.95 6.20
N TYR A 428 5.31 3.21 6.11
CA TYR A 428 5.43 4.15 7.21
C TYR A 428 4.67 3.68 8.47
N ARG A 429 3.59 2.89 8.31
CA ARG A 429 2.76 2.44 9.42
C ARG A 429 3.53 1.50 10.34
N ALA A 430 4.36 0.62 9.77
CA ALA A 430 5.21 -0.28 10.54
C ALA A 430 6.27 0.50 11.34
N TRP A 431 6.92 1.50 10.72
CA TRP A 431 7.88 2.37 11.40
C TRP A 431 7.24 3.20 12.51
N TYR A 432 6.06 3.76 12.25
CA TYR A 432 5.30 4.50 13.24
C TYR A 432 4.86 3.61 14.40
N GLY A 433 4.34 2.40 14.12
CA GLY A 433 3.95 1.41 15.12
C GLY A 433 5.12 0.94 15.99
N LEU A 434 6.32 0.77 15.42
CA LEU A 434 7.55 0.55 16.19
C LEU A 434 7.85 1.73 17.12
N GLY A 435 7.82 2.96 16.59
CA GLY A 435 8.03 4.17 17.38
C GLY A 435 7.08 4.25 18.58
N GLN A 436 5.78 4.04 18.33
CA GLN A 436 4.73 4.04 19.34
C GLN A 436 4.93 2.94 20.39
N THR A 437 5.33 1.74 19.95
CA THR A 437 5.58 0.63 20.89
C THR A 437 6.78 0.91 21.79
N TYR A 438 7.84 1.51 21.25
CA TYR A 438 9.01 1.91 22.04
C TYR A 438 8.76 3.11 22.96
N GLU A 439 7.84 3.99 22.56
CA GLU A 439 7.35 5.09 23.40
C GLU A 439 6.56 4.54 24.61
N ILE A 440 5.67 3.57 24.39
CA ILE A 440 4.94 2.86 25.47
C ILE A 440 5.93 2.18 26.44
N LEU A 441 7.04 1.65 25.92
CA LEU A 441 8.13 1.08 26.71
C LEU A 441 9.02 2.11 27.42
N GLN A 442 8.73 3.42 27.30
CA GLN A 442 9.50 4.52 27.91
C GLN A 442 10.97 4.55 27.46
N MET A 443 11.23 4.16 26.20
CA MET A 443 12.55 4.20 25.56
C MET A 443 12.60 5.24 24.42
N PRO A 444 12.65 6.54 24.75
CA PRO A 444 12.47 7.63 23.78
C PRO A 444 13.57 7.71 22.73
N TYR A 445 14.80 7.26 23.01
CA TYR A 445 15.89 7.22 22.02
C TYR A 445 15.59 6.26 20.86
N TYR A 446 15.07 5.07 21.17
CA TYR A 446 14.68 4.09 20.15
C TYR A 446 13.44 4.57 19.41
N ALA A 447 12.43 5.06 20.13
CA ALA A 447 11.22 5.63 19.52
C ALA A 447 11.56 6.74 18.52
N LEU A 448 12.46 7.65 18.90
CA LEU A 448 12.93 8.73 18.04
C LEU A 448 13.57 8.23 16.75
N TYR A 449 14.40 7.18 16.80
CA TYR A 449 15.00 6.59 15.60
C TYR A 449 13.92 6.08 14.63
N TYR A 450 12.93 5.35 15.14
CA TYR A 450 11.85 4.79 14.32
C TYR A 450 10.91 5.87 13.77
N TYR A 451 10.54 6.87 14.58
CA TYR A 451 9.78 8.01 14.11
C TYR A 451 10.54 8.82 13.06
N GLN A 452 11.86 8.98 13.16
CA GLN A 452 12.67 9.61 12.11
C GLN A 452 12.61 8.84 10.79
N GLN A 453 12.56 7.51 10.80
CA GLN A 453 12.36 6.74 9.57
C GLN A 453 10.96 6.93 8.99
N ALA A 454 9.92 6.93 9.84
CA ALA A 454 8.56 7.21 9.39
C ALA A 454 8.43 8.61 8.74
N VAL A 455 9.02 9.64 9.36
CA VAL A 455 9.04 11.02 8.85
C VAL A 455 9.77 11.14 7.50
N LYS A 456 10.83 10.37 7.27
CA LYS A 456 11.51 10.36 5.96
C LYS A 456 10.60 9.86 4.84
N LEU A 457 9.71 8.91 5.14
CA LEU A 457 8.77 8.34 4.18
C LEU A 457 7.58 9.26 3.92
N ARG A 458 7.03 9.88 4.98
CA ARG A 458 5.95 10.87 4.87
C ARG A 458 6.31 12.17 5.59
N PRO A 459 7.08 13.07 4.93
CA PRO A 459 7.47 14.35 5.54
C PRO A 459 6.30 15.31 5.71
N SER A 460 5.19 15.11 4.99
CA SER A 460 3.99 15.93 5.05
C SER A 460 2.98 15.49 6.12
N ASP A 461 3.12 14.32 6.76
CA ASP A 461 2.15 13.89 7.78
C ASP A 461 2.46 14.59 9.13
N PRO A 462 1.58 15.46 9.64
CA PRO A 462 1.81 16.19 10.88
C PRO A 462 1.87 15.27 12.11
N ARG A 463 1.18 14.11 12.11
CA ARG A 463 1.14 13.21 13.28
C ARG A 463 2.51 12.65 13.65
N MET A 464 3.34 12.38 12.64
CA MET A 464 4.69 11.88 12.85
C MET A 464 5.59 12.95 13.48
N TRP A 465 5.44 14.21 13.05
CA TRP A 465 6.14 15.34 13.66
C TRP A 465 5.68 15.58 15.11
N CYS A 466 4.39 15.42 15.40
CA CYS A 466 3.86 15.51 16.76
C CYS A 466 4.41 14.41 17.67
N ALA A 467 4.39 13.15 17.23
CA ALA A 467 4.95 12.02 17.99
C ALA A 467 6.45 12.20 18.25
N MET A 468 7.19 12.69 17.26
CA MET A 468 8.61 13.03 17.44
C MET A 468 8.81 14.20 18.41
N GLY A 469 7.96 15.22 18.36
CA GLY A 469 7.95 16.34 19.31
C GLY A 469 7.70 15.90 20.75
N GLN A 470 6.74 14.99 20.95
CA GLN A 470 6.43 14.39 22.25
C GLN A 470 7.60 13.57 22.78
N CYS A 471 8.29 12.81 21.91
CA CYS A 471 9.52 12.12 22.28
C CYS A 471 10.61 13.10 22.76
N TYR A 472 10.84 14.20 22.06
CA TYR A 472 11.83 15.21 22.47
C TYR A 472 11.46 15.94 23.77
N GLU A 473 10.17 16.10 24.05
CA GLU A 473 9.62 16.69 25.29
C GLU A 473 9.76 15.75 26.48
N SER A 474 9.88 14.44 26.27
CA SER A 474 10.01 13.45 27.34
C SER A 474 11.07 13.83 28.37
N ASP A 475 10.79 13.51 29.64
CA ASP A 475 11.65 13.88 30.77
C ASP A 475 13.10 13.38 30.65
N GLN A 476 13.32 12.32 29.88
CA GLN A 476 14.65 11.76 29.65
C GLN A 476 15.47 12.59 28.65
N LEU A 477 14.83 13.18 27.62
CA LEU A 477 15.52 13.95 26.59
C LEU A 477 15.55 15.45 26.90
N ARG A 478 14.43 16.04 27.35
CA ARG A 478 14.27 17.49 27.64
C ARG A 478 14.80 18.41 26.54
N MET A 479 14.71 17.97 25.29
CA MET A 479 15.21 18.71 24.12
C MET A 479 14.14 19.66 23.57
N PHE A 480 13.72 20.63 24.38
CA PHE A 480 12.58 21.51 24.06
C PHE A 480 12.76 22.33 22.78
N THR A 481 14.00 22.70 22.42
CA THR A 481 14.27 23.45 21.17
C THR A 481 14.01 22.61 19.92
N SER A 482 14.37 21.33 19.95
CA SER A 482 14.07 20.38 18.88
C SER A 482 12.59 20.06 18.83
N ALA A 483 11.94 19.89 19.98
CA ALA A 483 10.49 19.69 20.07
C ALA A 483 9.70 20.84 19.41
N ILE A 484 10.04 22.10 19.72
CA ILE A 484 9.43 23.28 19.10
C ILE A 484 9.56 23.24 17.57
N ARG A 485 10.73 22.90 17.03
CA ARG A 485 10.91 22.79 15.57
C ARG A 485 10.03 21.70 14.95
N CYS A 486 9.86 20.58 15.65
CA CYS A 486 8.99 19.49 15.18
C CYS A 486 7.53 19.91 15.16
N TYR A 487 7.04 20.50 16.25
CA TYR A 487 5.66 21.00 16.30
C TYR A 487 5.42 22.15 15.31
N GLN A 488 6.39 23.04 15.08
CA GLN A 488 6.28 24.08 14.03
C GLN A 488 6.12 23.48 12.63
N ARG A 489 6.83 22.39 12.34
CA ARG A 489 6.66 21.64 11.08
C ARG A 489 5.31 20.93 11.01
N ALA A 490 4.79 20.41 12.12
CA ALA A 490 3.46 19.82 12.17
C ALA A 490 2.38 20.88 11.83
N VAL A 491 2.47 22.08 12.43
CA VAL A 491 1.55 23.19 12.15
C VAL A 491 1.65 23.66 10.70
N ALA A 492 2.86 23.70 10.12
CA ALA A 492 3.06 24.07 8.73
C ALA A 492 2.46 23.05 7.72
N ASN A 493 2.19 21.82 8.16
CA ASN A 493 1.59 20.75 7.36
C ASN A 493 0.09 20.53 7.71
N ASP A 494 -0.59 21.56 8.21
CA ASP A 494 -2.02 21.55 8.53
C ASP A 494 -2.44 20.41 9.46
N GLU A 495 -1.88 20.39 10.68
CA GLU A 495 -2.33 19.49 11.73
C GLU A 495 -3.80 19.75 12.11
N ARG A 496 -4.68 18.81 11.78
CA ARG A 496 -6.12 18.90 12.07
C ARG A 496 -6.47 18.77 13.55
N GLU A 497 -5.70 18.03 14.35
CA GLU A 497 -6.03 17.71 15.74
C GLU A 497 -5.65 18.83 16.75
N GLY A 498 -4.83 19.80 16.32
CA GLY A 498 -4.42 20.95 17.15
C GLY A 498 -3.48 20.64 18.32
N ILE A 499 -2.96 19.41 18.41
CA ILE A 499 -2.06 18.97 19.49
C ILE A 499 -0.74 19.76 19.44
N ALA A 500 -0.15 19.96 18.25
CA ALA A 500 1.06 20.74 18.07
C ALA A 500 0.88 22.20 18.44
N LEU A 501 -0.28 22.81 18.13
CA LEU A 501 -0.58 24.19 18.51
C LEU A 501 -0.63 24.35 20.03
N SER A 502 -1.34 23.45 20.70
CA SER A 502 -1.43 23.41 22.16
C SER A 502 -0.03 23.23 22.79
N LYS A 503 0.75 22.26 22.30
CA LYS A 503 2.12 22.00 22.78
C LYS A 503 3.10 23.14 22.51
N LEU A 504 3.00 23.83 21.37
CA LEU A 504 3.81 25.02 21.11
C LEU A 504 3.49 26.15 22.06
N ALA A 505 2.20 26.37 22.33
CA ALA A 505 1.76 27.43 23.23
C ALA A 505 2.28 27.20 24.66
N THR A 506 2.23 25.96 25.17
CA THR A 506 2.78 25.61 26.49
C THR A 506 4.30 25.72 26.53
N LEU A 507 5.02 25.23 25.51
CA LEU A 507 6.49 25.29 25.46
C LEU A 507 7.03 26.73 25.32
N HIS A 508 6.30 27.61 24.63
CA HIS A 508 6.67 29.02 24.52
C HIS A 508 6.25 29.86 25.72
N ARG A 509 5.34 29.37 26.58
CA ARG A 509 4.78 30.09 27.74
C ARG A 509 5.87 30.72 28.62
N GLU A 510 6.97 30.01 28.84
CA GLU A 510 8.08 30.46 29.69
C GLU A 510 9.21 31.18 28.91
N LYS A 511 9.42 30.83 27.64
CA LYS A 511 10.56 31.34 26.85
C LYS A 511 10.24 32.60 26.05
N ASN A 512 9.03 32.71 25.52
CA ASN A 512 8.61 33.80 24.65
C ASN A 512 7.08 33.98 24.71
N GLU A 513 6.63 34.82 25.65
CA GLU A 513 5.21 35.08 25.88
C GLU A 513 4.47 35.58 24.62
N LYS A 514 5.16 36.33 23.73
CA LYS A 514 4.57 36.82 22.46
C LYS A 514 4.31 35.69 21.47
N ALA A 515 5.25 34.77 21.33
CA ALA A 515 5.07 33.59 20.47
C ALA A 515 3.99 32.65 21.05
N ALA A 516 3.97 32.48 22.38
CA ALA A 516 2.93 31.71 23.06
C ALA A 516 1.53 32.30 22.79
N ALA A 517 1.37 33.62 22.95
CA ALA A 517 0.10 34.30 22.68
C ALA A 517 -0.35 34.12 21.22
N HIS A 518 0.57 34.15 20.26
CA HIS A 518 0.26 33.87 18.85
C HIS A 518 -0.30 32.46 18.64
N TYR A 519 0.35 31.43 19.21
CA TYR A 519 -0.12 30.04 19.08
C TYR A 519 -1.42 29.79 19.84
N TYR A 520 -1.62 30.38 21.03
CA TYR A 520 -2.90 30.32 21.75
C TYR A 520 -4.04 30.95 20.94
N LEU A 521 -3.79 32.09 20.29
CA LEU A 521 -4.78 32.73 19.42
C LEU A 521 -5.13 31.86 18.22
N LEU A 522 -4.13 31.22 17.60
CA LEU A 522 -4.34 30.32 16.46
C LEU A 522 -5.13 29.07 16.87
N ASN A 523 -4.80 28.47 18.02
CA ASN A 523 -5.55 27.34 18.55
C ASN A 523 -6.99 27.72 18.90
N LEU A 524 -7.20 28.91 19.49
CA LEU A 524 -8.53 29.41 19.82
C LEU A 524 -9.40 29.61 18.58
N LYS A 525 -8.85 30.16 17.50
CA LYS A 525 -9.56 30.31 16.21
C LYS A 525 -10.02 28.96 15.67
N ARG A 526 -9.12 27.96 15.62
CA ARG A 526 -9.45 26.59 15.21
C ARG A 526 -10.57 25.99 16.07
N LEU A 527 -10.44 26.08 17.40
CA LEU A 527 -11.44 25.55 18.32
C LEU A 527 -12.80 26.27 18.22
N ASP A 528 -12.81 27.55 17.82
CA ASP A 528 -14.04 28.31 17.57
C ASP A 528 -14.70 27.95 16.22
N GLU A 529 -13.91 27.51 15.23
CA GLU A 529 -14.43 26.96 13.96
C GLU A 529 -15.03 25.56 14.13
N GLU A 530 -14.42 24.71 14.97
CA GLU A 530 -14.87 23.33 15.22
C GLU A 530 -16.09 23.24 16.15
N SER A 531 -16.16 24.11 17.18
CA SER A 531 -17.28 24.10 18.13
C SER A 531 -18.24 25.25 17.82
N SER A 532 -19.52 24.96 17.58
CA SER A 532 -20.58 25.96 17.45
C SER A 532 -20.92 26.64 18.80
N GLY A 533 -19.97 27.38 19.39
CA GLY A 533 -20.21 28.35 20.46
C GLY A 533 -20.07 27.90 21.92
N SER A 534 -19.72 26.65 22.25
CA SER A 534 -19.50 26.24 23.66
C SER A 534 -18.03 26.43 24.09
N VAL A 535 -17.82 27.07 25.25
CA VAL A 535 -16.48 27.34 25.86
C VAL A 535 -16.00 26.18 26.74
N ASP A 536 -16.73 25.06 26.83
CA ASP A 536 -16.48 23.98 27.80
C ASP A 536 -15.19 23.17 27.58
N SER A 537 -14.45 23.40 26.51
CA SER A 537 -13.14 22.77 26.31
C SER A 537 -12.11 23.41 27.25
N ASN A 538 -11.53 22.62 28.16
CA ASN A 538 -10.45 23.06 29.06
C ASN A 538 -9.29 23.79 28.34
N GLU A 539 -9.01 23.40 27.09
CA GLU A 539 -8.02 24.07 26.24
C GLU A 539 -8.40 25.52 25.88
N LYS A 540 -9.68 25.80 25.62
CA LYS A 540 -10.17 27.17 25.38
C LYS A 540 -10.00 28.02 26.63
N ILE A 541 -10.28 27.43 27.80
CA ILE A 541 -10.16 28.12 29.09
C ILE A 541 -8.70 28.51 29.34
N ASP A 542 -7.75 27.56 29.26
CA ASP A 542 -6.31 27.86 29.47
C ASP A 542 -5.78 28.88 28.45
N ALA A 543 -6.19 28.76 27.17
CA ALA A 543 -5.81 29.72 26.14
C ALA A 543 -6.32 31.14 26.43
N LEU A 544 -7.60 31.28 26.81
CA LEU A 544 -8.21 32.57 27.14
C LEU A 544 -7.62 33.17 28.43
N GLU A 545 -7.36 32.35 29.45
CA GLU A 545 -6.72 32.79 30.69
C GLU A 545 -5.31 33.34 30.43
N PHE A 546 -4.51 32.64 29.63
CA PHE A 546 -3.18 33.10 29.25
C PHE A 546 -3.24 34.40 28.44
N LEU A 547 -4.13 34.48 27.44
CA LEU A 547 -4.28 35.67 26.60
C LEU A 547 -4.75 36.89 27.41
N ALA A 548 -5.70 36.73 28.33
CA ALA A 548 -6.16 37.82 29.20
C ALA A 548 -5.02 38.38 30.07
N GLN A 549 -4.20 37.51 30.65
CA GLN A 549 -3.03 37.93 31.43
C GLN A 549 -1.97 38.60 30.55
N PHE A 550 -1.70 38.06 29.35
CA PHE A 550 -0.74 38.61 28.41
C PHE A 550 -1.14 40.01 27.91
N TYR A 551 -2.39 40.19 27.48
CA TYR A 551 -2.89 41.49 27.02
C TYR A 551 -2.91 42.54 28.14
N LYS A 552 -3.22 42.14 29.38
CA LYS A 552 -3.08 43.02 30.55
C LYS A 552 -1.65 43.51 30.72
N LYS A 553 -0.65 42.62 30.64
CA LYS A 553 0.77 42.98 30.78
C LYS A 553 1.24 43.93 29.67
N GLU A 554 0.78 43.75 28.44
CA GLU A 554 1.13 44.62 27.29
C GLU A 554 0.30 45.92 27.24
N GLY A 555 -0.63 46.14 28.18
CA GLY A 555 -1.47 47.35 28.24
C GLY A 555 -2.62 47.39 27.23
N ARG A 556 -2.93 46.26 26.58
CA ARG A 556 -4.03 46.11 25.61
C ARG A 556 -5.32 45.73 26.34
N TYR A 557 -5.85 46.65 27.12
CA TYR A 557 -6.98 46.39 28.03
C TYR A 557 -8.27 45.97 27.34
N ASP A 558 -8.56 46.47 26.14
CA ASP A 558 -9.80 46.15 25.40
C ASP A 558 -9.84 44.67 25.00
N GLU A 559 -8.72 44.12 24.54
CA GLU A 559 -8.61 42.71 24.15
C GLU A 559 -8.58 41.78 25.37
N ALA A 560 -7.95 42.24 26.47
CA ALA A 560 -7.99 41.54 27.75
C ALA A 560 -9.43 41.44 28.28
N GLU A 561 -10.21 42.53 28.15
CA GLU A 561 -11.62 42.57 28.53
C GLU A 561 -12.45 41.59 27.68
N GLN A 562 -12.27 41.56 26.36
CA GLN A 562 -12.95 40.61 25.47
C GLN A 562 -12.66 39.15 25.83
N ALA A 563 -11.39 38.81 26.10
CA ALA A 563 -11.01 37.47 26.55
C ALA A 563 -11.66 37.11 27.90
N CYS A 564 -11.70 38.05 28.84
CA CYS A 564 -12.34 37.85 30.14
C CYS A 564 -13.86 37.68 30.03
N VAL A 565 -14.52 38.41 29.13
CA VAL A 565 -15.97 38.26 28.89
C VAL A 565 -16.27 36.86 28.39
N ARG A 566 -15.49 36.34 27.43
CA ARG A 566 -15.62 34.95 26.96
C ARG A 566 -15.38 33.92 28.07
N LEU A 567 -14.53 34.22 29.05
CA LEU A 567 -14.30 33.36 30.22
C LEU A 567 -15.44 33.39 31.25
N LEU A 568 -16.33 34.39 31.26
CA LEU A 568 -17.46 34.45 32.20
C LEU A 568 -18.53 33.39 31.91
N ASP A 569 -18.58 32.94 30.66
CA ASP A 569 -19.45 31.87 30.18
C ASP A 569 -18.94 30.48 30.59
N ALA A 570 -17.65 30.37 30.97
CA ALA A 570 -17.08 29.12 31.46
C ALA A 570 -17.53 28.82 32.91
N PRO A 571 -17.78 27.55 33.27
CA PRO A 571 -18.11 27.16 34.64
C PRO A 571 -16.88 27.13 35.56
N GLY A 572 -17.07 27.38 36.86
CA GLY A 572 -16.07 27.10 37.91
C GLY A 572 -15.05 28.21 38.19
N ALA A 573 -13.80 27.81 38.47
CA ALA A 573 -12.74 28.69 38.96
C ALA A 573 -12.31 29.77 37.94
N ALA A 574 -12.34 29.44 36.65
CA ALA A 574 -12.01 30.36 35.56
C ALA A 574 -12.89 31.62 35.57
N LYS A 575 -14.19 31.48 35.87
CA LYS A 575 -15.13 32.60 36.01
C LYS A 575 -14.76 33.54 37.15
N HIS A 576 -14.31 33.00 38.27
CA HIS A 576 -13.86 33.80 39.41
C HIS A 576 -12.56 34.54 39.09
N ALA A 577 -11.62 33.88 38.43
CA ALA A 577 -10.38 34.50 37.94
C ALA A 577 -10.66 35.62 36.93
N ALA A 578 -11.57 35.40 35.97
CA ALA A 578 -11.98 36.41 35.00
C ALA A 578 -12.61 37.64 35.66
N LYS A 579 -13.50 37.45 36.66
CA LYS A 579 -14.07 38.57 37.43
C LYS A 579 -13.03 39.36 38.20
N ALA A 580 -12.01 38.70 38.75
CA ALA A 580 -10.91 39.37 39.43
C ALA A 580 -10.07 40.19 38.46
N LEU A 581 -9.70 39.59 37.31
CA LEU A 581 -8.96 40.28 36.23
C LEU A 581 -9.72 41.48 35.68
N LEU A 582 -11.04 41.38 35.48
CA LEU A 582 -11.86 42.51 35.03
C LEU A 582 -11.83 43.67 36.02
N ARG A 583 -11.91 43.40 37.32
CA ARG A 583 -11.80 44.46 38.36
C ARG A 583 -10.42 45.13 38.33
N GLU A 584 -9.35 44.36 38.17
CA GLU A 584 -8.00 44.89 38.05
C GLU A 584 -7.85 45.76 36.79
N ILE A 585 -8.33 45.28 35.63
CA ILE A 585 -8.30 46.04 34.37
C ILE A 585 -9.05 47.38 34.52
N HIS A 586 -10.24 47.36 35.14
CA HIS A 586 -11.01 48.58 35.39
C HIS A 586 -10.27 49.53 36.34
N SER A 587 -9.55 49.02 37.34
CA SER A 587 -8.77 49.85 38.28
C SER A 587 -7.48 50.44 37.71
N GLN A 588 -6.95 49.88 36.62
CA GLN A 588 -5.72 50.36 35.96
C GLN A 588 -6.00 51.27 34.75
N ARG A 589 -7.27 51.32 34.31
CA ARG A 589 -7.76 52.13 33.18
C ARG A 589 -8.17 53.55 33.60
N PHE A 590 -8.38 53.75 34.91
CA PHE A 590 -8.65 55.03 35.59
C PHE A 590 -7.55 55.29 36.61
#